data_AF-W2SQY8-F1
#
_entry.id   AF-W2SQY8-F1
#
_cell.length_a   1.000
_cell.length_b   1.000
_cell.length_c   1.000
_cell.angle_alpha   90.00
_cell.angle_beta   90.00
_cell.angle_gamma   90.00
#
_symmetry.space_group_name_H-M   'P 1'
#
loop_
_entity.id
_entity.type
_entity.pdbx_description
1 polymer ?
#
loop_
_entity_poly.entity_id
_entity_poly.type
_entity_poly.pdbx_seq_one_letter_code
_entity_poly.pdbx_strand_id
1 'polypeptide(L)'
;MPYKAFPRAESRWTRDGEKIESGGRYTITTDEKFATLTISGATREDYGNYRVIVENSVGQDSATVSVVVADCPEPPRFPIVENVLDEAVILSWKPPNLDGGSLVTQYIVEKRDVNGGIWEPCAKTRYAYLTVEGCRPKCTYEFRISAENKYGVSQPCEPTAPVLIPGNERIRRRGYDVDDTGKIIRGKGPTLGNYDAYVIDVWKQYYPQPVEIKHDSVLDHYDIHEEIGTGAFGVVHRCTERATGNTFAAKFVNTPHEADKATVRKEINTMSALRHPTLINLHDAFEDDKEMVMIYEL
;
A
#
# COMPACT_ATOMS: atom_id res chain seq x y z
N MET A 1 21.68 -0.46 -34.96
CA MET A 1 22.24 0.89 -35.28
C MET A 1 22.42 1.02 -36.77
N PRO A 2 21.73 1.96 -37.43
CA PRO A 2 21.91 2.21 -38.86
C PRO A 2 23.30 2.80 -39.13
N TYR A 3 23.90 2.43 -40.27
CA TYR A 3 25.17 2.99 -40.72
C TYR A 3 25.25 3.03 -42.25
N LYS A 4 26.28 3.71 -42.78
CA LYS A 4 26.61 3.71 -44.20
C LYS A 4 28.12 3.63 -44.35
N ALA A 5 28.62 2.61 -45.04
CA ALA A 5 30.06 2.46 -45.30
C ALA A 5 30.32 1.81 -46.66
N PHE A 6 31.39 2.25 -47.32
CA PHE A 6 31.92 1.63 -48.55
C PHE A 6 33.46 1.71 -48.52
N PRO A 7 34.20 0.61 -48.78
CA PRO A 7 33.75 -0.78 -48.98
C PRO A 7 33.00 -1.38 -47.78
N ARG A 8 32.49 -2.62 -47.92
CA ARG A 8 31.74 -3.32 -46.85
C ARG A 8 32.52 -3.26 -45.52
N ALA A 9 31.83 -2.82 -44.48
CA ALA A 9 32.38 -2.67 -43.13
C ALA A 9 31.94 -3.80 -42.20
N GLU A 10 32.72 -4.02 -41.16
CA GLU A 10 32.38 -4.89 -40.04
C GLU A 10 32.05 -4.05 -38.79
N SER A 11 31.30 -4.63 -37.86
CA SER A 11 31.00 -3.94 -36.60
C SER A 11 31.59 -4.65 -35.38
N ARG A 12 31.94 -3.84 -34.39
CA ARG A 12 32.45 -4.26 -33.09
C ARG A 12 31.70 -3.52 -32.00
N TRP A 13 31.25 -4.24 -30.99
CA TRP A 13 30.55 -3.67 -29.84
C TRP A 13 31.43 -3.71 -28.61
N THR A 14 31.32 -2.66 -27.79
CA THR A 14 32.05 -2.54 -26.52
C THR A 14 31.11 -2.02 -25.42
N ARG A 15 31.34 -2.42 -24.18
CA ARG A 15 30.71 -1.88 -22.97
C ARG A 15 31.79 -1.61 -21.94
N ASP A 16 31.79 -0.41 -21.36
CA ASP A 16 32.81 0.03 -20.39
C ASP A 16 34.27 -0.12 -20.89
N GLY A 17 34.46 -0.02 -22.21
CA GLY A 17 35.76 -0.21 -22.86
C GLY A 17 36.12 -1.66 -23.17
N GLU A 18 35.37 -2.63 -22.65
CA GLU A 18 35.57 -4.06 -22.92
C GLU A 18 34.81 -4.49 -24.18
N LYS A 19 35.44 -5.33 -25.00
CA LYS A 19 34.86 -5.85 -26.23
C LYS A 19 33.80 -6.90 -25.91
N ILE A 20 32.63 -6.78 -26.54
CA ILE A 20 31.59 -7.79 -26.53
C ILE A 20 31.79 -8.71 -27.73
N GLU A 21 31.77 -10.02 -27.49
CA GLU A 21 31.87 -11.04 -28.53
C GLU A 21 30.56 -11.82 -28.62
N SER A 22 30.23 -12.30 -29.82
CA SER A 22 29.08 -13.19 -30.01
C SER A 22 29.32 -14.50 -29.25
N GLY A 23 28.35 -14.89 -28.42
CA GLY A 23 28.44 -16.07 -27.57
C GLY A 23 27.55 -15.95 -26.33
N GLY A 24 27.03 -17.09 -25.86
CA GLY A 24 26.14 -17.13 -24.70
C GLY A 24 24.87 -16.30 -24.91
N ARG A 25 24.72 -15.20 -24.16
CA ARG A 25 23.56 -14.29 -24.22
C ARG A 25 23.68 -13.20 -25.30
N TYR A 26 24.86 -13.00 -25.89
CA TYR A 26 25.11 -11.93 -26.86
C TYR A 26 25.15 -12.46 -28.30
N THR A 27 24.44 -11.79 -29.19
CA THR A 27 24.49 -12.05 -30.62
C THR A 27 24.77 -10.74 -31.36
N ILE A 28 25.90 -10.67 -32.07
CA ILE A 28 26.25 -9.53 -32.91
C ILE A 28 26.02 -9.90 -34.38
N THR A 29 25.29 -9.05 -35.10
CA THR A 29 25.08 -9.17 -36.55
C THR A 29 25.39 -7.86 -37.25
N THR A 30 25.96 -7.93 -38.45
CA THR A 30 26.25 -6.75 -39.29
C THR A 30 25.81 -7.05 -40.71
N ASP A 31 24.80 -6.33 -41.17
CA ASP A 31 24.36 -6.31 -42.57
C ASP A 31 24.79 -4.99 -43.24
N GLU A 32 24.46 -4.77 -44.52
CA GLU A 32 24.91 -3.59 -45.26
C GLU A 32 24.42 -2.24 -44.71
N LYS A 33 23.38 -2.24 -43.88
CA LYS A 33 22.71 -1.04 -43.36
C LYS A 33 22.72 -0.96 -41.84
N PHE A 34 22.85 -2.08 -41.14
CA PHE A 34 22.67 -2.16 -39.70
C PHE A 34 23.77 -2.98 -39.02
N ALA A 35 24.30 -2.42 -37.94
CA ALA A 35 25.04 -3.14 -36.92
C ALA A 35 24.11 -3.38 -35.73
N THR A 36 23.95 -4.63 -35.30
CA THR A 36 22.98 -5.04 -34.28
C THR A 36 23.65 -5.85 -33.19
N LEU A 37 23.33 -5.54 -31.93
CA LEU A 37 23.66 -6.32 -30.75
C LEU A 37 22.34 -6.77 -30.11
N THR A 38 22.14 -8.06 -29.98
CA THR A 38 21.01 -8.66 -29.27
C THR A 38 21.49 -9.26 -27.96
N ILE A 39 20.78 -8.96 -26.87
CA ILE A 39 21.02 -9.51 -25.53
C ILE A 39 19.81 -10.37 -25.14
N SER A 40 19.98 -11.69 -25.09
CA SER A 40 18.93 -12.62 -24.69
C SER A 40 18.84 -12.71 -23.17
N GLY A 41 17.65 -12.47 -22.60
CA GLY A 41 17.43 -12.50 -21.15
C GLY A 41 18.18 -11.37 -20.43
N ALA A 42 17.91 -10.13 -20.84
CA ALA A 42 18.54 -8.94 -20.27
C ALA A 42 18.20 -8.81 -18.78
N THR A 43 19.22 -8.51 -17.97
CA THR A 43 19.10 -8.26 -16.53
C THR A 43 19.51 -6.83 -16.21
N ARG A 44 19.32 -6.37 -14.97
CA ARG A 44 19.76 -5.03 -14.55
C ARG A 44 21.27 -4.80 -14.72
N GLU A 45 22.07 -5.85 -14.77
CA GLU A 45 23.53 -5.77 -15.03
C GLU A 45 23.86 -5.44 -16.50
N ASP A 46 22.88 -5.56 -17.39
CA ASP A 46 23.00 -5.18 -18.80
C ASP A 46 22.68 -3.69 -19.02
N TYR A 47 22.37 -2.94 -17.95
CA TYR A 47 22.25 -1.48 -17.97
C TYR A 47 23.62 -0.84 -18.27
N GLY A 48 23.66 0.12 -19.19
CA GLY A 48 24.87 0.91 -19.43
C GLY A 48 25.00 1.49 -20.82
N ASN A 49 26.16 2.08 -21.10
CA ASN A 49 26.47 2.67 -22.39
C ASN A 49 27.23 1.66 -23.25
N TYR A 50 26.63 1.29 -24.37
CA TYR A 50 27.21 0.40 -25.38
C TYR A 50 27.74 1.25 -26.52
N ARG A 51 28.99 1.01 -26.92
CA ARG A 51 29.57 1.69 -28.08
C ARG A 51 29.71 0.72 -29.22
N VAL A 52 29.07 1.05 -30.34
CA VAL A 52 29.26 0.39 -31.62
C VAL A 52 30.34 1.12 -32.40
N ILE A 53 31.21 0.33 -32.99
CA ILE A 53 32.27 0.77 -33.87
C ILE A 53 32.02 0.08 -35.20
N VAL A 54 32.03 0.84 -36.30
CA VAL A 54 31.94 0.29 -37.66
C VAL A 54 33.21 0.66 -38.41
N GLU A 55 33.91 -0.33 -38.97
CA GLU A 55 35.23 -0.16 -39.58
C GLU A 55 35.35 -0.87 -40.93
N ASN A 56 36.10 -0.26 -41.86
CA ASN A 56 36.49 -0.84 -43.14
C ASN A 56 37.92 -0.41 -43.50
N SER A 57 38.38 -0.75 -44.72
CA SER A 57 39.74 -0.43 -45.19
C SER A 57 40.04 1.06 -45.34
N VAL A 58 39.02 1.92 -45.32
CA VAL A 58 39.15 3.38 -45.52
C VAL A 58 39.09 4.13 -44.20
N GLY A 59 38.45 3.56 -43.18
CA GLY A 59 38.38 4.18 -41.86
C GLY A 59 37.39 3.51 -40.91
N GLN A 60 37.11 4.21 -39.82
CA GLN A 60 36.26 3.77 -38.73
C GLN A 60 35.41 4.93 -38.22
N ASP A 61 34.17 4.64 -37.85
CA ASP A 61 33.30 5.55 -37.10
C ASP A 61 32.68 4.82 -35.90
N SER A 62 32.14 5.57 -34.94
CA SER A 62 31.55 5.00 -33.74
C SER A 62 30.36 5.78 -33.21
N ALA A 63 29.40 5.07 -32.62
CA ALA A 63 28.26 5.67 -31.93
C ALA A 63 28.06 4.99 -30.57
N THR A 64 27.52 5.73 -29.60
CA THR A 64 27.17 5.21 -28.28
C THR A 64 25.66 5.16 -28.11
N VAL A 65 25.16 4.08 -27.51
CA VAL A 65 23.76 3.80 -27.21
C VAL A 65 23.64 3.51 -25.72
N SER A 66 22.76 4.24 -25.03
CA SER A 66 22.43 3.95 -23.63
C SER A 66 21.33 2.90 -23.57
N VAL A 67 21.63 1.75 -22.97
CA VAL A 67 20.68 0.67 -22.71
C VAL A 67 20.14 0.81 -21.29
N VAL A 68 18.82 0.91 -21.17
CA VAL A 68 18.12 0.91 -19.88
C VAL A 68 17.36 -0.40 -19.75
N VAL A 69 17.67 -1.20 -18.73
CA VAL A 69 16.94 -2.42 -18.41
C VAL A 69 15.98 -2.13 -17.26
N ALA A 70 14.70 -2.25 -17.54
CA ALA A 70 13.64 -2.01 -16.59
C ALA A 70 12.50 -3.02 -16.84
N ASP A 71 11.72 -3.24 -15.80
CA ASP A 71 10.67 -4.26 -15.72
C ASP A 71 9.34 -3.61 -15.33
N CYS A 72 8.27 -4.39 -15.32
CA CYS A 72 7.02 -4.01 -14.67
C CYS A 72 7.24 -3.79 -13.15
N PRO A 73 6.37 -3.01 -12.48
CA PRO A 73 6.48 -2.81 -11.04
C PRO A 73 6.23 -4.10 -10.26
N GLU A 74 6.65 -4.13 -8.99
CA GLU A 74 6.12 -5.09 -8.03
C GLU A 74 4.63 -4.80 -7.72
N PRO A 75 3.91 -5.76 -7.09
CA PRO A 75 2.55 -5.51 -6.61
C PRO A 75 2.48 -4.33 -5.61
N PRO A 76 1.40 -3.53 -5.65
CA PRO A 76 1.04 -2.61 -4.58
C PRO A 76 0.95 -3.31 -3.22
N ARG A 77 1.02 -2.53 -2.15
CA ARG A 77 1.08 -3.06 -0.77
C ARG A 77 -0.04 -2.52 0.09
N PHE A 78 -0.41 -3.28 1.11
CA PHE A 78 -1.34 -2.88 2.17
C PHE A 78 -2.66 -2.28 1.63
N PRO A 79 -3.46 -3.02 0.85
CA PRO A 79 -4.78 -2.55 0.45
C PRO A 79 -5.71 -2.47 1.67
N ILE A 80 -6.33 -1.31 1.88
CA ILE A 80 -7.20 -1.01 3.01
C ILE A 80 -8.55 -0.54 2.48
N VAL A 81 -9.63 -1.09 3.04
CA VAL A 81 -10.98 -0.56 2.88
C VAL A 81 -11.17 0.55 3.92
N GLU A 82 -11.01 1.81 3.49
CA GLU A 82 -11.10 2.98 4.35
C GLU A 82 -12.54 3.28 4.77
N ASN A 83 -13.48 3.11 3.84
CA ASN A 83 -14.89 3.37 4.08
C ASN A 83 -15.78 2.56 3.13
N VAL A 84 -16.98 2.22 3.61
CA VAL A 84 -18.00 1.55 2.79
C VAL A 84 -19.23 2.44 2.75
N LEU A 85 -19.58 2.89 1.56
CA LEU A 85 -20.74 3.72 1.28
C LEU A 85 -21.93 2.83 0.88
N ASP A 86 -23.06 3.45 0.52
CA ASP A 86 -24.29 2.74 0.21
C ASP A 86 -24.08 1.76 -0.98
N GLU A 87 -23.41 2.22 -2.04
CA GLU A 87 -23.15 1.45 -3.28
C GLU A 87 -21.70 1.61 -3.79
N ALA A 88 -20.79 2.02 -2.91
CA ALA A 88 -19.40 2.29 -3.25
C ALA A 88 -18.45 1.94 -2.11
N VAL A 89 -17.17 1.76 -2.42
CA VAL A 89 -16.11 1.44 -1.45
C VAL A 89 -14.94 2.38 -1.66
N ILE A 90 -14.43 2.95 -0.57
CA ILE A 90 -13.24 3.80 -0.59
C ILE A 90 -12.04 2.94 -0.20
N LEU A 91 -11.06 2.88 -1.10
CA LEU A 91 -9.86 2.07 -0.97
C LEU A 91 -8.63 2.97 -0.86
N SER A 92 -7.65 2.54 -0.08
CA SER A 92 -6.29 3.09 -0.08
C SER A 92 -5.27 1.95 -0.13
N TRP A 93 -4.05 2.27 -0.58
CA TRP A 93 -2.92 1.33 -0.59
C TRP A 93 -1.59 2.08 -0.54
N LYS A 94 -0.48 1.34 -0.53
CA LYS A 94 0.87 1.87 -0.66
C LYS A 94 1.49 1.47 -2.00
N PRO A 95 2.35 2.34 -2.58
CA PRO A 95 3.13 1.99 -3.75
C PRO A 95 3.99 0.72 -3.54
N PRO A 96 4.37 0.03 -4.62
CA PRO A 96 5.32 -1.07 -4.56
C PRO A 96 6.67 -0.62 -3.97
N ASN A 97 7.43 -1.57 -3.43
CA ASN A 97 8.79 -1.29 -2.96
C ASN A 97 9.72 -1.02 -4.14
N LEU A 98 9.56 -1.80 -5.22
CA LEU A 98 10.31 -1.63 -6.46
C LEU A 98 9.36 -1.33 -7.63
N ASP A 99 9.63 -0.25 -8.35
CA ASP A 99 8.87 0.19 -9.53
C ASP A 99 9.38 -0.43 -10.84
N GLY A 100 10.29 -1.41 -10.76
CA GLY A 100 10.91 -2.02 -11.94
C GLY A 100 11.95 -1.13 -12.63
N GLY A 101 12.34 0.02 -12.07
CA GLY A 101 13.27 0.96 -12.71
C GLY A 101 12.57 1.99 -13.62
N SER A 102 11.24 2.09 -13.52
CA SER A 102 10.46 3.16 -14.13
C SER A 102 9.30 3.55 -13.23
N LEU A 103 9.11 4.85 -13.06
CA LEU A 103 8.04 5.41 -12.24
C LEU A 103 6.68 4.77 -12.56
N VAL A 104 5.96 4.38 -11.50
CA VAL A 104 4.56 3.96 -11.57
C VAL A 104 3.71 5.13 -12.07
N THR A 105 3.04 4.93 -13.19
CA THR A 105 2.22 5.96 -13.85
C THR A 105 0.75 5.88 -13.47
N GLN A 106 0.24 4.69 -13.16
CA GLN A 106 -1.14 4.44 -12.76
C GLN A 106 -1.30 3.14 -11.97
N TYR A 107 -2.46 3.00 -11.34
CA TYR A 107 -2.93 1.80 -10.67
C TYR A 107 -4.22 1.33 -11.34
N ILE A 108 -4.38 0.02 -11.45
CA ILE A 108 -5.58 -0.63 -11.95
C ILE A 108 -6.24 -1.34 -10.77
N VAL A 109 -7.51 -1.05 -10.54
CA VAL A 109 -8.30 -1.69 -9.49
C VAL A 109 -9.25 -2.68 -10.14
N GLU A 110 -9.24 -3.91 -9.63
CA GLU A 110 -10.17 -4.96 -10.00
C GLU A 110 -11.05 -5.30 -8.80
N LYS A 111 -12.33 -5.61 -9.07
CA LYS A 111 -13.26 -6.11 -8.06
C LYS A 111 -13.74 -7.51 -8.44
N ARG A 112 -14.04 -8.32 -7.43
CA ARG A 112 -14.64 -9.63 -7.58
C ARG A 112 -15.83 -9.77 -6.65
N ASP A 113 -17.01 -10.04 -7.22
CA ASP A 113 -18.16 -10.51 -6.43
C ASP A 113 -17.82 -11.93 -5.93
N VAL A 114 -17.80 -12.13 -4.61
CA VAL A 114 -17.42 -13.42 -4.00
C VAL A 114 -18.30 -14.57 -4.50
N ASN A 115 -19.57 -14.29 -4.81
CA ASN A 115 -20.50 -15.31 -5.34
C ASN A 115 -20.29 -15.55 -6.85
N GLY A 116 -19.83 -14.53 -7.58
CA GLY A 116 -19.61 -14.61 -9.03
C GLY A 116 -18.22 -15.14 -9.42
N GLY A 117 -17.22 -14.98 -8.55
CA GLY A 117 -15.88 -15.56 -8.67
C GLY A 117 -14.96 -14.94 -9.73
N ILE A 118 -15.43 -14.00 -10.54
CA ILE A 118 -14.67 -13.39 -11.65
C ILE A 118 -14.10 -12.04 -11.22
N TRP A 119 -12.82 -11.81 -11.50
CA TRP A 119 -12.15 -10.52 -11.35
C TRP A 119 -12.45 -9.63 -12.56
N GLU A 120 -12.94 -8.43 -12.30
CA GLU A 120 -13.28 -7.46 -13.34
C GLU A 120 -12.60 -6.12 -13.06
N PRO A 121 -11.92 -5.50 -14.06
CA PRO A 121 -11.40 -4.15 -13.92
C PRO A 121 -12.55 -3.17 -13.66
N CYS A 122 -12.47 -2.43 -12.56
CA CYS A 122 -13.51 -1.48 -12.18
C CYS A 122 -13.07 -0.02 -12.27
N ALA A 123 -11.77 0.26 -12.12
CA ALA A 123 -11.28 1.63 -12.23
C ALA A 123 -9.75 1.73 -12.43
N LYS A 124 -9.29 2.94 -12.79
CA LYS A 124 -7.88 3.32 -12.84
C LYS A 124 -7.64 4.65 -12.16
N THR A 125 -6.50 4.82 -11.49
CA THR A 125 -6.13 6.06 -10.80
C THR A 125 -4.62 6.27 -10.81
N ARG A 126 -4.16 7.52 -10.69
CA ARG A 126 -2.74 7.84 -10.47
C ARG A 126 -2.39 7.90 -8.99
N TYR A 127 -3.39 8.02 -8.13
CA TYR A 127 -3.22 8.13 -6.69
C TYR A 127 -3.32 6.76 -6.03
N ALA A 128 -2.69 6.59 -4.86
CA ALA A 128 -2.76 5.35 -4.10
C ALA A 128 -4.04 5.25 -3.23
N TYR A 129 -5.14 5.82 -3.74
CA TYR A 129 -6.48 5.77 -3.15
C TYR A 129 -7.52 6.00 -4.25
N LEU A 130 -8.73 5.48 -4.03
CA LEU A 130 -9.85 5.62 -4.96
C LEU A 130 -11.20 5.23 -4.33
N THR A 131 -12.27 5.91 -4.75
CA THR A 131 -13.65 5.45 -4.56
C THR A 131 -14.07 4.55 -5.72
N VAL A 132 -14.35 3.28 -5.44
CA VAL A 132 -14.90 2.31 -6.38
C VAL A 132 -16.41 2.35 -6.31
N GLU A 133 -17.06 2.81 -7.38
CA GLU A 133 -18.51 2.92 -7.49
C GLU A 133 -19.15 1.68 -8.16
N GLY A 134 -20.48 1.66 -8.21
CA GLY A 134 -21.24 0.62 -8.89
C GLY A 134 -21.11 -0.74 -8.21
N CYS A 135 -21.02 -0.75 -6.88
CA CYS A 135 -21.07 -1.96 -6.06
C CYS A 135 -22.53 -2.27 -5.72
N ARG A 136 -23.01 -3.45 -6.09
CA ARG A 136 -24.41 -3.84 -5.87
C ARG A 136 -24.70 -4.00 -4.36
N PRO A 137 -25.77 -3.41 -3.82
CA PRO A 137 -26.23 -3.67 -2.46
C PRO A 137 -26.37 -5.16 -2.18
N LYS A 138 -26.04 -5.57 -0.95
CA LYS A 138 -26.11 -6.94 -0.43
C LYS A 138 -25.18 -7.95 -1.12
N CYS A 139 -24.35 -7.52 -2.06
CA CYS A 139 -23.24 -8.32 -2.58
C CYS A 139 -21.99 -8.13 -1.72
N THR A 140 -21.13 -9.15 -1.71
CA THR A 140 -19.84 -9.12 -1.05
C THR A 140 -18.74 -9.04 -2.11
N TYR A 141 -17.88 -8.03 -2.02
CA TYR A 141 -16.80 -7.81 -2.97
C TYR A 141 -15.42 -7.93 -2.33
N GLU A 142 -14.47 -8.50 -3.07
CA GLU A 142 -13.04 -8.34 -2.80
C GLU A 142 -12.42 -7.39 -3.83
N PHE A 143 -11.34 -6.73 -3.46
CA PHE A 143 -10.60 -5.82 -4.34
C PHE A 143 -9.13 -6.19 -4.38
N ARG A 144 -8.51 -6.04 -5.55
CA ARG A 144 -7.05 -6.15 -5.70
C ARG A 144 -6.56 -5.06 -6.64
N ILE A 145 -5.31 -4.66 -6.46
CA ILE A 145 -4.71 -3.53 -7.17
C ILE A 145 -3.44 -4.00 -7.86
N SER A 146 -3.24 -3.57 -9.11
CA SER A 146 -1.97 -3.68 -9.83
C SER A 146 -1.37 -2.30 -10.08
N ALA A 147 -0.05 -2.19 -10.05
CA ALA A 147 0.69 -1.00 -10.45
C ALA A 147 1.10 -1.09 -11.91
N GLU A 148 1.12 0.02 -12.62
CA GLU A 148 1.52 0.08 -14.02
C GLU A 148 2.61 1.14 -14.21
N ASN A 149 3.65 0.80 -14.96
CA ASN A 149 4.64 1.74 -15.46
C ASN A 149 4.71 1.67 -16.99
N LYS A 150 5.65 2.38 -17.62
CA LYS A 150 5.78 2.40 -19.08
C LYS A 150 6.15 1.04 -19.71
N TYR A 151 6.58 0.07 -18.91
CA TYR A 151 7.02 -1.26 -19.36
C TYR A 151 5.99 -2.35 -19.10
N GLY A 152 4.99 -2.12 -18.24
CA GLY A 152 3.90 -3.07 -18.05
C GLY A 152 3.16 -2.90 -16.74
N VAL A 153 2.28 -3.87 -16.50
CA VAL A 153 1.44 -3.99 -15.30
C VAL A 153 2.04 -5.05 -14.38
N SER A 154 2.10 -4.77 -13.08
CA SER A 154 2.53 -5.71 -12.05
C SER A 154 1.57 -6.89 -11.93
N GLN A 155 2.01 -7.94 -11.23
CA GLN A 155 1.05 -8.86 -10.61
C GLN A 155 0.13 -8.09 -9.64
N PRO A 156 -1.14 -8.49 -9.47
CA PRO A 156 -2.01 -7.87 -8.50
C PRO A 156 -1.53 -8.15 -7.08
N CYS A 157 -1.82 -7.24 -6.15
CA CYS A 157 -1.60 -7.47 -4.72
C CYS A 157 -2.52 -8.56 -4.17
N GLU A 158 -2.22 -9.03 -2.95
CA GLU A 158 -3.18 -9.85 -2.20
C GLU A 158 -4.53 -9.13 -2.10
N PRO A 159 -5.66 -9.82 -2.31
CA PRO A 159 -6.97 -9.20 -2.21
C PRO A 159 -7.25 -8.62 -0.82
N THR A 160 -8.09 -7.59 -0.77
CA THR A 160 -8.71 -7.18 0.50
C THR A 160 -9.52 -8.33 1.08
N ALA A 161 -9.76 -8.27 2.38
CA ALA A 161 -10.84 -9.06 2.95
C ALA A 161 -12.17 -8.72 2.23
N PRO A 162 -13.11 -9.68 2.09
CA PRO A 162 -14.39 -9.42 1.45
C PRO A 162 -15.15 -8.24 2.09
N VAL A 163 -16.02 -7.54 1.38
CA VAL A 163 -16.79 -6.45 2.00
C VAL A 163 -18.24 -6.47 1.56
N LEU A 164 -19.14 -6.54 2.52
CA LEU A 164 -20.58 -6.47 2.28
C LEU A 164 -20.98 -5.03 2.00
N ILE A 165 -21.66 -4.83 0.88
CA ILE A 165 -22.19 -3.53 0.46
C ILE A 165 -23.57 -3.33 1.11
N PRO A 166 -23.73 -2.33 1.99
CA PRO A 166 -24.92 -2.22 2.82
C PRO A 166 -26.16 -1.68 2.09
N GLY A 167 -26.01 -0.93 1.00
CA GLY A 167 -27.13 -0.18 0.41
C GLY A 167 -27.76 0.77 1.43
N ASN A 168 -29.09 0.81 1.41
CA ASN A 168 -29.89 1.65 2.32
C ASN A 168 -29.81 1.22 3.80
N GLU A 169 -29.26 0.05 4.10
CA GLU A 169 -29.06 -0.45 5.47
C GLU A 169 -27.77 0.09 6.10
N ARG A 170 -27.05 1.01 5.41
CA ARG A 170 -25.82 1.60 5.94
C ARG A 170 -26.11 2.40 7.21
N ILE A 171 -25.58 1.91 8.34
CA ILE A 171 -25.53 2.68 9.58
C ILE A 171 -24.49 3.79 9.39
N ARG A 172 -24.97 5.04 9.27
CA ARG A 172 -24.09 6.21 9.26
C ARG A 172 -23.52 6.35 10.67
N ARG A 173 -22.22 6.10 10.82
CA ARG A 173 -21.50 6.27 12.11
C ARG A 173 -21.82 7.67 12.66
N ARG A 174 -22.43 7.73 13.84
CA ARG A 174 -22.74 9.02 14.49
C ARG A 174 -21.43 9.62 15.00
N GLY A 175 -21.12 10.86 14.62
CA GLY A 175 -20.05 11.65 15.24
C GLY A 175 -18.68 11.64 14.54
N TYR A 176 -18.47 10.87 13.47
CA TYR A 176 -17.25 10.95 12.66
C TYR A 176 -17.46 11.76 11.38
N ASP A 177 -16.47 12.60 11.07
CA ASP A 177 -16.39 13.32 9.80
C ASP A 177 -15.74 12.44 8.72
N VAL A 178 -15.75 12.90 7.47
CA VAL A 178 -14.93 12.34 6.38
C VAL A 178 -14.09 13.45 5.76
N ASP A 179 -12.88 13.11 5.28
CA ASP A 179 -12.05 14.03 4.52
C ASP A 179 -12.46 14.11 3.04
N ASP A 180 -11.76 14.93 2.25
CA ASP A 180 -12.01 15.09 0.82
C ASP A 180 -11.78 13.79 0.00
N THR A 181 -11.09 12.80 0.57
CA THR A 181 -10.89 11.47 -0.01
C THR A 181 -11.93 10.46 0.46
N GLY A 182 -12.79 10.86 1.41
CA GLY A 182 -13.81 10.06 2.06
C GLY A 182 -13.29 9.12 3.16
N LYS A 183 -12.02 9.26 3.55
CA LYS A 183 -11.45 8.58 4.73
C LYS A 183 -12.14 9.10 5.99
N ILE A 184 -12.42 8.20 6.92
CA ILE A 184 -13.07 8.54 8.19
C ILE A 184 -12.13 9.36 9.07
N ILE A 185 -12.57 10.54 9.49
CA ILE A 185 -11.91 11.38 10.49
C ILE A 185 -12.60 11.16 11.84
N ARG A 186 -11.88 10.51 12.77
CA ARG A 186 -12.41 10.15 14.10
C ARG A 186 -12.24 11.23 15.16
N GLY A 187 -11.23 12.08 14.98
CA GLY A 187 -10.93 13.20 15.85
C GLY A 187 -10.04 14.22 15.14
N LYS A 188 -10.07 15.46 15.63
CA LYS A 188 -9.26 16.58 15.16
C LYS A 188 -8.64 17.25 16.39
N GLY A 189 -7.36 17.61 16.30
CA GLY A 189 -6.65 18.26 17.39
C GLY A 189 -5.32 18.83 16.92
N PRO A 190 -4.75 19.81 17.64
CA PRO A 190 -3.40 20.27 17.38
C PRO A 190 -2.39 19.19 17.79
N THR A 191 -1.32 19.03 17.02
CA THR A 191 -0.18 18.23 17.47
C THR A 191 0.44 18.88 18.71
N LEU A 192 0.69 18.08 19.73
CA LEU A 192 1.30 18.56 20.96
C LEU A 192 2.82 18.68 20.81
N GLY A 193 3.41 19.73 21.38
CA GLY A 193 4.86 19.94 21.39
C GLY A 193 5.61 19.04 22.38
N ASN A 194 4.90 18.45 23.34
CA ASN A 194 5.46 17.52 24.32
C ASN A 194 4.39 16.54 24.81
N TYR A 195 4.48 15.28 24.41
CA TYR A 195 3.54 14.24 24.83
C TYR A 195 3.81 13.74 26.26
N ASP A 196 5.06 13.85 26.77
CA ASP A 196 5.43 13.40 28.12
C ASP A 196 4.61 14.10 29.22
N ALA A 197 4.09 15.30 28.95
CA ALA A 197 3.23 16.05 29.87
C ALA A 197 1.87 15.38 30.13
N TYR A 198 1.47 14.43 29.28
CA TYR A 198 0.19 13.73 29.34
C TYR A 198 0.31 12.28 29.78
N VAL A 199 1.55 11.78 29.97
CA VAL A 199 1.81 10.43 30.46
C VAL A 199 1.46 10.38 31.94
N ILE A 200 0.63 9.40 32.30
CA ILE A 200 0.21 9.15 33.69
C ILE A 200 0.70 7.79 34.16
N ASP A 201 0.98 7.69 35.46
CA ASP A 201 1.19 6.40 36.10
C ASP A 201 -0.17 5.75 36.37
N VAL A 202 -0.66 4.95 35.41
CA VAL A 202 -1.97 4.30 35.45
C VAL A 202 -2.14 3.45 36.70
N TRP A 203 -1.06 2.80 37.18
CA TRP A 203 -1.08 1.91 38.34
C TRP A 203 -1.19 2.66 39.67
N LYS A 204 -0.90 3.95 39.70
CA LYS A 204 -1.13 4.82 40.88
C LYS A 204 -2.50 5.47 40.86
N GLN A 205 -3.01 5.81 39.69
CA GLN A 205 -4.29 6.54 39.57
C GLN A 205 -5.50 5.61 39.52
N TYR A 206 -5.33 4.42 38.96
CA TYR A 206 -6.38 3.43 38.79
C TYR A 206 -6.02 2.13 39.51
N TYR A 207 -7.03 1.27 39.69
CA TYR A 207 -6.85 -0.13 40.05
C TYR A 207 -7.20 -0.98 38.82
N PRO A 208 -6.24 -1.29 37.92
CA PRO A 208 -6.54 -1.88 36.62
C PRO A 208 -7.35 -3.18 36.69
N GLN A 209 -8.58 -3.12 36.19
CA GLN A 209 -9.50 -4.26 36.13
C GLN A 209 -9.37 -5.03 34.83
N PRO A 210 -9.90 -6.28 34.76
CA PRO A 210 -10.08 -6.94 33.49
C PRO A 210 -10.91 -6.07 32.56
N VAL A 211 -10.43 -5.91 31.33
CA VAL A 211 -11.12 -5.14 30.29
C VAL A 211 -12.37 -5.89 29.87
N GLU A 212 -13.52 -5.26 30.06
CA GLU A 212 -14.79 -5.68 29.49
C GLU A 212 -15.02 -4.92 28.18
N ILE A 213 -15.31 -5.64 27.11
CA ILE A 213 -15.55 -5.04 25.79
C ILE A 213 -16.92 -4.38 25.81
N LYS A 214 -16.93 -3.05 25.69
CA LYS A 214 -18.15 -2.24 25.62
C LYS A 214 -18.74 -2.25 24.22
N HIS A 215 -20.07 -2.12 24.15
CA HIS A 215 -20.85 -2.10 22.90
C HIS A 215 -21.55 -0.77 22.66
N ASP A 216 -21.31 0.23 23.52
CA ASP A 216 -21.66 1.64 23.26
C ASP A 216 -20.52 2.36 22.54
N SER A 217 -20.73 3.64 22.18
CA SER A 217 -19.74 4.36 21.40
C SER A 217 -18.56 4.78 22.28
N VAL A 218 -17.33 4.65 21.77
CA VAL A 218 -16.15 5.24 22.41
C VAL A 218 -16.33 6.75 22.66
N LEU A 219 -17.08 7.44 21.81
CA LEU A 219 -17.36 8.88 21.93
C LEU A 219 -18.21 9.24 23.15
N ASP A 220 -18.97 8.28 23.70
CA ASP A 220 -19.76 8.46 24.91
C ASP A 220 -18.85 8.57 26.14
N HIS A 221 -17.62 8.03 26.08
CA HIS A 221 -16.67 7.96 27.21
C HIS A 221 -15.41 8.79 27.00
N TYR A 222 -14.99 9.01 25.74
CA TYR A 222 -13.73 9.67 25.40
C TYR A 222 -13.92 10.79 24.38
N ASP A 223 -13.14 11.86 24.53
CA ASP A 223 -12.91 12.86 23.50
C ASP A 223 -11.71 12.44 22.63
N ILE A 224 -11.91 12.28 21.32
CA ILE A 224 -10.87 11.87 20.37
C ILE A 224 -10.21 13.11 19.75
N HIS A 225 -8.88 13.20 19.87
CA HIS A 225 -8.09 14.33 19.40
C HIS A 225 -7.29 13.99 18.12
N GLU A 226 -6.08 14.49 17.99
CA GLU A 226 -5.21 14.29 16.83
C GLU A 226 -4.81 12.83 16.60
N GLU A 227 -4.60 12.49 15.33
CA GLU A 227 -4.00 11.23 14.93
C GLU A 227 -2.51 11.25 15.31
N ILE A 228 -2.07 10.28 16.12
CA ILE A 228 -0.67 10.12 16.55
C ILE A 228 0.04 9.00 15.78
N GLY A 229 -0.70 8.19 15.03
CA GLY A 229 -0.11 7.21 14.10
C GLY A 229 -1.12 6.53 13.20
N THR A 230 -0.69 6.14 12.00
CA THR A 230 -1.46 5.31 11.06
C THR A 230 -0.60 4.12 10.63
N GLY A 231 -1.16 2.91 10.62
CA GLY A 231 -0.50 1.69 10.17
C GLY A 231 -1.45 0.76 9.39
N ALA A 232 -0.91 -0.38 8.95
CA ALA A 232 -1.67 -1.39 8.19
C ALA A 232 -2.88 -1.96 8.95
N PHE A 233 -2.89 -1.85 10.28
CA PHE A 233 -3.93 -2.40 11.17
C PHE A 233 -4.80 -1.30 11.79
N GLY A 234 -4.76 -0.09 11.25
CA GLY A 234 -5.65 1.01 11.65
C GLY A 234 -4.92 2.27 12.10
N VAL A 235 -5.64 3.13 12.82
CA VAL A 235 -5.19 4.48 13.20
C VAL A 235 -5.18 4.63 14.72
N VAL A 236 -4.24 5.39 15.25
CA VAL A 236 -4.12 5.68 16.68
C VAL A 236 -4.32 7.17 16.87
N HIS A 237 -5.23 7.52 17.78
CA HIS A 237 -5.48 8.89 18.19
C HIS A 237 -5.12 9.06 19.67
N ARG A 238 -4.68 10.26 20.03
CA ARG A 238 -4.74 10.66 21.43
C ARG A 238 -6.20 10.86 21.81
N CYS A 239 -6.61 10.36 22.97
CA CYS A 239 -7.96 10.59 23.51
C CYS A 239 -7.91 11.02 24.97
N THR A 240 -8.98 11.65 25.44
CA THR A 240 -9.15 12.05 26.84
C THR A 240 -10.40 11.40 27.41
N GLU A 241 -10.27 10.70 28.53
CA GLU A 241 -11.39 10.11 29.25
C GLU A 241 -12.24 11.22 29.88
N ARG A 242 -13.53 11.30 29.52
CA ARG A 242 -14.42 12.39 29.96
C ARG A 242 -14.60 12.45 31.48
N ALA A 243 -14.58 11.29 32.14
CA ALA A 243 -14.84 11.18 33.56
C ALA A 243 -13.71 11.75 34.43
N THR A 244 -12.46 11.65 33.97
CA THR A 244 -11.25 11.96 34.76
C THR A 244 -10.41 13.09 34.16
N GLY A 245 -10.52 13.33 32.85
CA GLY A 245 -9.62 14.21 32.11
C GLY A 245 -8.26 13.57 31.79
N ASN A 246 -8.06 12.29 32.12
CA ASN A 246 -6.81 11.59 31.83
C ASN A 246 -6.68 11.24 30.34
N THR A 247 -5.43 11.19 29.87
CA THR A 247 -5.12 11.02 28.45
C THR A 247 -4.63 9.61 28.16
N PHE A 248 -5.07 9.07 27.03
CA PHE A 248 -4.78 7.71 26.57
C PHE A 248 -4.52 7.69 25.06
N ALA A 249 -4.07 6.54 24.55
CA ALA A 249 -3.97 6.27 23.12
C ALA A 249 -5.10 5.32 22.68
N ALA A 250 -6.02 5.82 21.84
CA ALA A 250 -7.08 5.03 21.24
C ALA A 250 -6.64 4.46 19.90
N LYS A 251 -6.42 3.15 19.84
CA LYS A 251 -6.14 2.42 18.58
C LYS A 251 -7.44 1.90 17.99
N PHE A 252 -7.77 2.41 16.81
CA PHE A 252 -8.92 2.05 16.00
C PHE A 252 -8.50 1.00 14.97
N VAL A 253 -8.99 -0.23 15.11
CA VAL A 253 -8.66 -1.36 14.25
C VAL A 253 -9.83 -1.68 13.34
N ASN A 254 -9.61 -1.58 12.03
CA ASN A 254 -10.65 -1.91 11.05
C ASN A 254 -10.91 -3.43 11.08
N THR A 255 -12.13 -3.81 11.44
CA THR A 255 -12.56 -5.21 11.58
C THR A 255 -13.87 -5.40 10.81
N PRO A 256 -13.82 -5.41 9.46
CA PRO A 256 -15.01 -5.55 8.63
C PRO A 256 -15.69 -6.93 8.80
N HIS A 257 -14.97 -7.94 9.29
CA HIS A 257 -15.50 -9.28 9.53
C HIS A 257 -15.47 -9.71 10.98
N GLU A 258 -16.39 -10.62 11.31
CA GLU A 258 -16.46 -11.28 12.61
C GLU A 258 -15.20 -12.08 12.95
N ALA A 259 -14.52 -12.65 11.95
CA ALA A 259 -13.24 -13.33 12.15
C ALA A 259 -12.13 -12.35 12.58
N ASP A 260 -12.12 -11.13 12.04
CA ASP A 260 -11.19 -10.08 12.44
C ASP A 260 -11.47 -9.66 13.88
N LYS A 261 -12.75 -9.42 14.20
CA LYS A 261 -13.19 -9.11 15.58
C LYS A 261 -12.78 -10.21 16.55
N ALA A 262 -13.03 -11.48 16.22
CA ALA A 262 -12.66 -12.60 17.08
C ALA A 262 -11.15 -12.66 17.36
N THR A 263 -10.32 -12.32 16.36
CA THR A 263 -8.87 -12.23 16.53
C THR A 263 -8.49 -11.10 17.47
N VAL A 264 -9.07 -9.91 17.29
CA VAL A 264 -8.83 -8.74 18.17
C VAL A 264 -9.36 -8.97 19.59
N ARG A 265 -10.52 -9.62 19.77
CA ARG A 265 -11.03 -10.01 21.10
C ARG A 265 -10.06 -10.93 21.82
N LYS A 266 -9.40 -11.86 21.11
CA LYS A 266 -8.37 -12.73 21.70
C LYS A 266 -7.15 -11.92 22.14
N GLU A 267 -6.72 -10.94 21.36
CA GLU A 267 -5.66 -9.99 21.73
C GLU A 267 -6.03 -9.21 23.00
N ILE A 268 -7.22 -8.59 23.02
CA ILE A 268 -7.78 -7.86 24.17
C ILE A 268 -7.78 -8.74 25.42
N ASN A 269 -8.32 -9.96 25.33
CA ASN A 269 -8.37 -10.89 26.45
C ASN A 269 -6.98 -11.29 26.95
N THR A 270 -6.01 -11.42 26.04
CA THR A 270 -4.63 -11.76 26.41
C THR A 270 -3.96 -10.60 27.15
N MET A 271 -4.08 -9.37 26.64
CA MET A 271 -3.55 -8.18 27.31
C MET A 271 -4.25 -7.93 28.64
N SER A 272 -5.57 -8.10 28.68
CA SER A 272 -6.39 -8.04 29.88
C SER A 272 -6.02 -9.12 30.88
N ALA A 273 -5.58 -10.32 30.50
CA ALA A 273 -5.13 -11.32 31.48
C ALA A 273 -3.72 -11.04 32.01
N LEU A 274 -2.86 -10.40 31.21
CA LEU A 274 -1.44 -10.16 31.50
C LEU A 274 -1.14 -8.78 32.11
N ARG A 275 -2.14 -8.05 32.61
CA ARG A 275 -1.96 -6.69 33.14
C ARG A 275 -0.88 -6.67 34.21
N HIS A 276 0.19 -5.93 33.95
CA HIS A 276 1.33 -5.83 34.84
C HIS A 276 2.07 -4.51 34.61
N PRO A 277 2.66 -3.85 35.63
CA PRO A 277 3.37 -2.58 35.48
C PRO A 277 4.56 -2.56 34.50
N THR A 278 5.00 -3.72 34.01
CA THR A 278 6.11 -3.82 33.04
C THR A 278 5.62 -4.01 31.60
N LEU A 279 4.31 -4.08 31.40
CA LEU A 279 3.66 -4.24 30.10
C LEU A 279 2.71 -3.07 29.90
N ILE A 280 2.55 -2.64 28.65
CA ILE A 280 1.62 -1.57 28.33
C ILE A 280 0.20 -1.95 28.77
N ASN A 281 -0.42 -1.10 29.59
CA ASN A 281 -1.76 -1.38 30.09
C ASN A 281 -2.82 -1.12 29.01
N LEU A 282 -3.69 -2.12 28.80
CA LEU A 282 -4.95 -1.93 28.09
C LEU A 282 -6.00 -1.47 29.11
N HIS A 283 -6.37 -0.18 29.05
CA HIS A 283 -7.29 0.46 29.98
C HIS A 283 -8.74 0.10 29.68
N ASP A 284 -9.11 0.04 28.40
CA ASP A 284 -10.49 -0.11 27.97
C ASP A 284 -10.60 -0.67 26.54
N ALA A 285 -11.78 -1.17 26.15
CA ALA A 285 -12.04 -1.63 24.79
C ALA A 285 -13.51 -1.50 24.36
N PHE A 286 -13.71 -1.23 23.07
CA PHE A 286 -15.02 -1.04 22.46
C PHE A 286 -15.15 -1.87 21.18
N GLU A 287 -16.34 -2.39 20.93
CA GLU A 287 -16.71 -3.09 19.70
C GLU A 287 -17.81 -2.31 18.98
N ASP A 288 -17.49 -1.82 17.79
CA ASP A 288 -18.40 -1.20 16.83
C ASP A 288 -18.64 -2.15 15.64
N ASP A 289 -19.56 -1.82 14.74
CA ASP A 289 -20.01 -2.69 13.65
C ASP A 289 -18.87 -3.18 12.75
N LYS A 290 -17.92 -2.30 12.42
CA LYS A 290 -16.82 -2.57 11.50
C LYS A 290 -15.44 -2.23 12.08
N GLU A 291 -15.36 -1.99 13.39
CA GLU A 291 -14.14 -1.51 14.02
C GLU A 291 -14.09 -1.90 15.49
N MET A 292 -12.91 -2.26 15.97
CA MET A 292 -12.62 -2.44 17.39
C MET A 292 -11.75 -1.28 17.86
N VAL A 293 -12.02 -0.74 19.05
CA VAL A 293 -11.21 0.32 19.66
C VAL A 293 -10.55 -0.22 20.91
N MET A 294 -9.23 -0.05 21.02
CA MET A 294 -8.44 -0.43 22.18
C MET A 294 -7.81 0.82 22.79
N ILE A 295 -8.05 1.07 24.08
CA ILE A 295 -7.55 2.23 24.80
C ILE A 295 -6.32 1.82 25.60
N TYR A 296 -5.16 2.30 25.19
CA TYR A 296 -3.87 2.04 25.82
C TYR A 296 -3.46 3.20 26.72
N GLU A 297 -2.65 2.91 27.73
CA GLU A 297 -1.86 3.96 28.37
C GLU A 297 -0.98 4.68 27.33
N LEU A 298 -0.82 6.00 27.51
CA LEU A 298 -0.07 6.87 26.60
C LEU A 298 1.43 6.81 26.89
#